data_AF-A0A6L7QI42-F1
#
_entry.id   AF-A0A6L7QI42-F1
#
_cell.length_a   1.000
_cell.length_b   1.000
_cell.length_c   1.000
_cell.angle_alpha   90.00
_cell.angle_beta   90.00
_cell.angle_gamma   90.00
#
_symmetry.space_group_name_H-M   'P 1'
#
loop_
_entity.id
_entity.type
_entity.pdbx_description
1 polymer ?
#
loop_
_entity_poly.entity_id
_entity_poly.type
_entity_poly.pdbx_seq_one_letter_code
_entity_poly.pdbx_strand_id
1 'polypeptide(L)'
;MLNTAQVEHYHTEGYVAVPGFLSAEEVAAFLREMDAVSAGNTLASHDVTRMEMEPNQPPDGTQVRRLYEPCSHYEVFREFSASEQLLDAVGALLGPDLVFHYS
;
A
#
# COMPACT_ATOMS: atom_id res chain seq x y z
N MET A 1 3.73 -16.82 6.68
CA MET A 1 5.07 -17.23 6.21
C MET A 1 4.93 -17.93 4.87
N LEU A 2 5.81 -17.64 3.90
CA LEU A 2 5.77 -18.24 2.57
C LEU A 2 6.23 -19.70 2.61
N ASN A 3 5.64 -20.55 1.78
CA ASN A 3 6.14 -21.92 1.61
C ASN A 3 7.25 -21.98 0.53
N THR A 4 7.96 -23.11 0.46
CA THR A 4 9.07 -23.30 -0.48
C THR A 4 8.67 -23.08 -1.93
N ALA A 5 7.50 -23.60 -2.36
CA ALA A 5 7.04 -23.44 -3.74
C ALA A 5 6.76 -21.97 -4.09
N GLN A 6 6.27 -21.18 -3.13
CA GLN A 6 6.06 -19.74 -3.29
C GLN A 6 7.37 -18.98 -3.44
N VAL A 7 8.39 -19.34 -2.66
CA VAL A 7 9.74 -18.75 -2.76
C VAL A 7 10.40 -19.11 -4.10
N GLU A 8 10.33 -20.37 -4.51
CA GLU A 8 10.84 -20.83 -5.81
C GLU A 8 10.13 -20.15 -6.98
N HIS A 9 8.80 -19.98 -6.90
CA HIS A 9 8.03 -19.25 -7.90
C HIS A 9 8.48 -17.79 -8.01
N TYR A 10 8.71 -17.10 -6.89
CA TYR A 10 9.26 -15.75 -6.90
C TYR A 10 10.62 -15.68 -7.61
N HIS A 11 11.53 -16.60 -7.31
CA HIS A 11 12.85 -16.61 -7.96
C HIS A 11 12.81 -16.97 -9.45
N THR A 12 11.77 -17.68 -9.90
CA THR A 12 11.61 -18.08 -11.30
C THR A 12 10.86 -17.03 -12.12
N GLU A 13 9.75 -16.52 -11.58
CA GLU A 13 8.80 -15.67 -12.32
C GLU A 13 8.93 -14.18 -11.95
N GLY A 14 9.68 -13.85 -10.90
CA GLY A 14 9.86 -12.48 -10.41
C GLY A 14 8.69 -11.93 -9.59
N TYR A 15 7.69 -12.76 -9.26
CA TYR A 15 6.57 -12.38 -8.39
C TYR A 15 6.01 -13.59 -7.63
N VAL A 16 5.22 -13.35 -6.59
CA VAL A 16 4.44 -14.40 -5.92
C VAL A 16 3.10 -13.87 -5.43
N ALA A 17 2.04 -14.64 -5.63
CA ALA A 17 0.72 -14.35 -5.10
C ALA A 17 0.46 -15.11 -3.80
N VAL A 18 -0.05 -14.41 -2.78
CA VAL A 18 -0.39 -14.99 -1.47
C VAL A 18 -1.86 -14.65 -1.16
N PRO A 19 -2.80 -15.51 -1.58
CA PRO A 19 -4.22 -15.29 -1.30
C PRO A 19 -4.48 -15.24 0.20
N GLY A 20 -5.31 -14.29 0.65
CA GLY A 20 -5.64 -14.14 2.07
C GLY A 20 -4.45 -13.72 2.93
N PHE A 21 -3.46 -13.02 2.35
CA PHE A 21 -2.36 -12.46 3.13
C PHE A 21 -2.89 -11.48 4.18
N LEU A 22 -3.76 -10.56 3.79
CA LEU A 22 -4.48 -9.70 4.73
C LEU A 22 -5.76 -10.38 5.20
N SER A 23 -6.06 -10.25 6.48
CA SER A 23 -7.37 -10.56 7.03
C SER A 23 -8.44 -9.60 6.50
N ALA A 24 -9.71 -10.00 6.59
CA ALA A 24 -10.82 -9.14 6.19
C ALA A 24 -10.89 -7.84 7.04
N GLU A 25 -10.45 -7.90 8.30
CA GLU A 25 -10.41 -6.73 9.19
C GLU A 25 -9.34 -5.72 8.77
N GLU A 26 -8.13 -6.20 8.44
CA GLU A 26 -7.03 -5.35 7.95
C GLU A 26 -7.41 -4.69 6.62
N VAL A 27 -7.98 -5.46 5.67
CA VAL A 27 -8.49 -4.90 4.42
C VAL A 27 -9.53 -3.81 4.69
N ALA A 28 -10.47 -4.06 5.59
CA ALA A 28 -11.48 -3.07 5.95
C ALA A 28 -10.89 -1.82 6.63
N ALA A 29 -9.82 -1.98 7.43
CA ALA A 29 -9.12 -0.86 8.06
C ALA A 29 -8.43 0.04 7.01
N PHE A 30 -7.70 -0.56 6.06
CA PHE A 30 -7.06 0.19 4.98
C PHE A 30 -8.06 0.91 4.08
N LEU A 31 -9.19 0.27 3.76
CA LEU A 31 -10.26 0.88 2.97
C LEU A 31 -10.86 2.09 3.69
N ARG A 32 -11.15 1.97 5.00
CA ARG A 32 -11.66 3.11 5.79
C ARG A 32 -10.68 4.29 5.81
N GLU A 33 -9.38 4.03 5.95
CA GLU A 33 -8.37 5.09 5.91
C GLU A 33 -8.30 5.74 4.52
N MET A 34 -8.29 4.94 3.44
CA MET A 34 -8.31 5.46 2.08
C MET A 34 -9.54 6.33 1.79
N ASP A 35 -10.73 5.91 2.25
CA ASP A 35 -11.96 6.69 2.13
C ASP A 35 -11.85 8.01 2.90
N ALA A 36 -11.34 7.97 4.13
CA ALA A 36 -11.18 9.16 4.96
C ALA A 36 -10.17 10.15 4.37
N VAL A 37 -9.05 9.67 3.85
CA VAL A 37 -8.01 10.49 3.22
C VAL A 37 -8.49 11.11 1.92
N SER A 38 -9.28 10.37 1.13
CA SER A 38 -9.77 10.83 -0.16
C SER A 38 -10.96 11.78 -0.04
N ALA A 39 -11.74 11.67 1.04
CA ALA A 39 -12.95 12.45 1.25
C ALA A 39 -12.70 13.97 1.20
N GLY A 40 -13.51 14.67 0.42
CA GLY A 40 -13.51 16.13 0.34
C GLY A 40 -12.45 16.75 -0.58
N ASN A 41 -11.54 15.96 -1.16
CA ASN A 41 -10.58 16.46 -2.14
C ASN A 41 -11.24 16.63 -3.50
N THR A 42 -10.89 17.72 -4.19
CA THR A 42 -11.29 17.98 -5.57
C THR A 42 -10.08 18.30 -6.43
N LEU A 43 -10.22 18.19 -7.77
CA LEU A 43 -9.15 18.60 -8.68
C LEU A 43 -8.69 20.04 -8.42
N ALA A 44 -9.62 20.96 -8.10
CA ALA A 44 -9.31 22.35 -7.78
C ALA A 44 -8.74 22.57 -6.37
N SER A 45 -9.02 21.67 -5.42
CA SER A 45 -8.67 21.83 -4.02
C SER A 45 -8.28 20.48 -3.41
N HIS A 46 -6.98 20.21 -3.40
CA HIS A 46 -6.37 19.06 -2.74
C HIS A 46 -4.94 19.41 -2.31
N ASP A 47 -4.34 18.59 -1.46
CA ASP A 47 -2.94 18.71 -1.07
C ASP A 47 -2.05 18.02 -2.11
N VAL A 48 -1.51 18.80 -3.05
CA VAL A 48 -0.60 18.31 -4.12
C VAL A 48 0.67 17.63 -3.58
N THR A 49 1.03 17.86 -2.32
CA THR A 49 2.20 17.21 -1.69
C THR A 49 1.88 15.82 -1.16
N ARG A 50 0.59 15.50 -1.00
CA ARG A 50 0.11 14.23 -0.43
C ARG A 50 -0.65 13.36 -1.42
N MET A 51 -1.22 13.95 -2.47
CA MET A 51 -2.03 13.17 -3.41
C MET A 51 -2.03 13.73 -4.82
N GLU A 52 -2.44 12.85 -5.71
CA GLU A 52 -2.60 13.09 -7.13
C GLU A 52 -4.06 12.86 -7.50
N MET A 53 -4.68 13.85 -8.15
CA MET A 53 -6.04 13.75 -8.69
C MET A 53 -6.00 13.24 -10.14
N GLU A 54 -7.07 12.59 -10.60
CA GLU A 54 -7.25 12.32 -12.03
C GLU A 54 -7.26 13.65 -12.81
N PRO A 55 -6.36 13.87 -13.77
CA PRO A 55 -6.23 15.16 -14.44
C PRO A 55 -7.42 15.51 -15.34
N ASN A 56 -8.13 14.51 -15.87
CA ASN A 56 -9.22 14.71 -16.84
C ASN A 56 -10.60 14.65 -16.18
N GLN A 57 -10.78 15.40 -15.09
CA GLN A 57 -12.08 15.56 -14.43
C GLN A 57 -12.44 17.04 -14.28
N PRO A 58 -13.72 17.37 -14.04
CA PRO A 58 -14.12 18.74 -13.69
C PRO A 58 -13.38 19.27 -12.45
N PRO A 59 -13.28 20.60 -12.25
CA PRO A 59 -12.62 21.18 -11.08
C PRO A 59 -13.15 20.68 -9.73
N ASP A 60 -14.43 20.33 -9.65
CA ASP A 60 -15.11 19.74 -8.48
C ASP A 60 -15.09 18.21 -8.46
N GLY A 61 -14.48 17.56 -9.46
CA GLY A 61 -14.31 16.11 -9.50
C GLY A 61 -13.44 15.60 -8.36
N THR A 62 -13.86 14.50 -7.74
CA THR A 62 -13.28 13.97 -6.49
C THR A 62 -12.46 12.68 -6.69
N GLN A 63 -12.08 12.36 -7.93
CA GLN A 63 -11.32 11.14 -8.22
C GLN A 63 -9.85 11.34 -7.85
N VAL A 64 -9.46 10.82 -6.70
CA VAL A 64 -8.06 10.65 -6.29
C VAL A 64 -7.49 9.43 -7.02
N ARG A 65 -6.31 9.56 -7.63
CA ARG A 65 -5.64 8.46 -8.36
C ARG A 65 -4.39 7.91 -7.68
N ARG A 66 -3.76 8.67 -6.80
CA ARG A 66 -2.57 8.25 -6.05
C ARG A 66 -2.45 9.03 -4.74
N LEU A 67 -2.00 8.34 -3.70
CA LEU A 67 -1.48 8.95 -2.46
C LEU A 67 0.05 8.84 -2.47
N TYR A 68 0.73 9.87 -2.00
CA TYR A 68 2.19 9.90 -1.87
C TYR A 68 2.59 9.58 -0.43
N GLU A 69 3.63 8.76 -0.26
CA GLU A 69 4.23 8.46 1.04
C GLU A 69 3.22 8.04 2.12
N PRO A 70 2.25 7.15 1.83
CA PRO A 70 1.20 6.79 2.78
C PRO A 70 1.75 6.21 4.09
N CYS A 71 2.90 5.51 4.05
CA CYS A 71 3.53 4.97 5.26
C CYS A 71 4.19 6.07 6.12
N SER A 72 4.46 7.25 5.56
CA SER A 72 4.97 8.41 6.30
C SER A 72 3.86 9.24 6.93
N HIS A 73 2.66 9.19 6.36
CA HIS A 73 1.57 10.12 6.70
C HIS A 73 0.41 9.49 7.46
N TYR A 74 0.15 8.18 7.30
CA TYR A 74 -1.00 7.52 7.90
C TYR A 74 -0.55 6.29 8.68
N GLU A 75 -0.99 6.23 9.94
CA GLU A 75 -0.52 5.27 10.92
C GLU A 75 -0.79 3.82 10.51
N VAL A 76 -1.96 3.53 9.97
CA VAL A 76 -2.37 2.17 9.58
C VAL A 76 -1.44 1.57 8.52
N PHE A 77 -0.97 2.37 7.56
CA PHE A 77 -0.02 1.91 6.53
C PHE A 77 1.39 1.80 7.09
N ARG A 78 1.79 2.74 7.95
CA ARG A 78 3.08 2.71 8.65
C ARG A 78 3.23 1.44 9.48
N GLU A 79 2.24 1.12 10.30
CA GLU A 79 2.23 -0.07 11.14
C GLU A 79 2.32 -1.34 10.30
N PHE A 80 1.55 -1.43 9.22
CA PHE A 80 1.61 -2.58 8.33
C PHE A 80 2.96 -2.73 7.63
N SER A 81 3.57 -1.61 7.20
CA SER A 81 4.90 -1.61 6.56
C SER A 81 6.00 -2.17 7.46
N ALA A 82 5.81 -2.11 8.77
CA ALA A 82 6.73 -2.63 9.79
C ALA A 82 6.24 -3.93 10.44
N SER A 83 5.13 -4.53 9.96
CA SER A 83 4.56 -5.73 10.55
C SER A 83 5.46 -6.95 10.33
N GLU A 84 5.56 -7.82 11.34
CA GLU A 84 6.30 -9.09 11.24
C GLU A 84 5.78 -9.94 10.07
N GLN A 85 4.45 -9.94 9.85
CA GLN A 85 3.84 -10.67 8.76
C GLN A 85 4.38 -10.27 7.38
N LEU A 86 4.51 -8.96 7.12
CA LEU A 86 5.06 -8.43 5.87
C LEU A 86 6.57 -8.65 5.80
N LEU A 87 7.29 -8.30 6.85
CA LEU A 87 8.75 -8.36 6.88
C LEU A 87 9.28 -9.80 6.81
N ASP A 88 8.62 -10.76 7.44
CA ASP A 88 8.97 -12.19 7.32
C ASP A 88 8.77 -12.69 5.89
N ALA A 89 7.67 -12.27 5.24
CA ALA A 89 7.38 -12.66 3.86
C ALA A 89 8.40 -12.07 2.88
N VAL A 90 8.73 -10.78 3.01
CA VAL A 90 9.73 -10.12 2.18
C VAL A 90 11.14 -10.66 2.48
N GLY A 91 11.45 -10.90 3.75
CA GLY A 91 12.73 -11.43 4.19
C GLY A 91 13.00 -12.84 3.68
N ALA A 92 11.96 -13.68 3.58
CA ALA A 92 12.06 -14.98 2.94
C ALA A 92 12.43 -14.93 1.44
N LEU A 93 12.16 -13.80 0.77
CA LEU A 93 12.43 -13.60 -0.66
C LEU A 93 13.74 -12.86 -0.92
N LEU A 94 14.05 -11.86 -0.10
CA LEU A 94 15.15 -10.91 -0.32
C LEU A 94 16.31 -11.06 0.66
N GLY A 95 16.12 -11.81 1.76
CA GLY A 95 17.07 -11.90 2.87
C GLY A 95 16.76 -10.91 4.01
N PRO A 96 17.53 -10.97 5.11
CA PRO A 96 17.20 -10.29 6.36
C PRO A 96 17.48 -8.77 6.37
N ASP A 97 18.38 -8.27 5.51
CA ASP A 97 18.85 -6.87 5.54
C ASP A 97 17.92 -5.94 4.74
N LEU A 98 16.66 -5.90 5.14
CA LEU A 98 15.62 -5.12 4.47
C LEU A 98 15.72 -3.63 4.80
N VAL A 99 15.55 -2.77 3.78
CA VAL A 99 15.45 -1.32 3.94
C VAL A 99 14.16 -0.84 3.29
N PHE A 100 13.36 -0.10 4.05
CA PHE A 100 12.18 0.58 3.52
C PHE A 100 12.64 1.74 2.60
N HIS A 101 12.31 1.65 1.32
CA HIS A 101 12.77 2.63 0.33
C HIS A 101 11.75 3.75 0.06
N TYR A 102 10.50 3.38 -0.22
CA TYR A 102 9.48 4.32 -0.70
C TYR A 102 8.07 3.73 -0.51
N SER A 103 7.07 4.61 -0.33
CA SER A 103 5.64 4.26 -0.41
C SER A 103 4.83 5.22 -1.27
#